data_AF-A0A5C4LH47-F1
#
_entry.id   AF-A0A5C4LH47-F1
#
_cell.length_a   1.000
_cell.length_b   1.000
_cell.length_c   1.000
_cell.angle_alpha   90.00
_cell.angle_beta   90.00
_cell.angle_gamma   90.00
#
_symmetry.space_group_name_H-M   'P 1'
#
loop_
_entity.id
_entity.type
_entity.pdbx_description
1 polymer ?
#
loop_
_entity_poly.entity_id
_entity_poly.type
_entity_poly.pdbx_seq_one_letter_code
_entity_poly.pdbx_strand_id
1 'polypeptide(L)'
;MTPSPRCLTPAQASAALGVSAKALRLYEQHGLLAPDRTRTGWRCYDATAMARAGEIVSLRRLGLSLAQVARVVDGEPRDLAAGLAAHEARLSATLRQTAAALDRVRGLRADLAEGRVPDAAAMARALAEQAPLSVGFALPWPWDGEWFALDDLPRLSFVTGPLGSGKTRFARRLAEALPGAAFLGLDRLRDASAACRLAGDAALADRVARRLAWLVEEGATRSDALTALVVALDAAGPASLVIDAVEEGLDAATQAALMAHLRLRGTDLRALVLMTRSSSILDLDALEASELVILCPANHSTPLLAVPHPGGRGYEAVATCLAPPEVRARTAGIVALRTA
;
A
#
# COMPACT_ATOMS: atom_id res chain seq x y z
N MET A 1 -31.34 37.41 -4.50
CA MET A 1 -30.84 36.61 -3.36
C MET A 1 -30.13 35.39 -3.93
N THR A 2 -28.82 35.49 -4.12
CA THR A 2 -27.98 34.33 -4.50
C THR A 2 -27.96 33.39 -3.29
N PRO A 3 -28.33 32.10 -3.43
CA PRO A 3 -28.31 31.18 -2.30
C PRO A 3 -26.88 31.11 -1.77
N SER A 4 -26.69 31.28 -0.45
CA SER A 4 -25.40 31.08 0.19
C SER A 4 -24.85 29.72 -0.24
N PRO A 5 -23.61 29.63 -0.76
CA PRO A 5 -23.05 28.34 -1.13
C PRO A 5 -23.12 27.44 0.10
N ARG A 6 -23.71 26.25 -0.07
CA ARG A 6 -23.83 25.25 1.00
C ARG A 6 -22.41 24.89 1.45
N CYS A 7 -21.98 25.54 2.52
CA CYS A 7 -20.70 25.31 3.16
C CYS A 7 -20.76 23.98 3.91
N LEU A 8 -19.98 22.99 3.46
CA LEU A 8 -19.89 21.70 4.14
C LEU A 8 -18.80 21.75 5.20
N THR A 9 -19.07 21.11 6.34
CA THR A 9 -18.05 20.84 7.36
C THR A 9 -17.09 19.74 6.87
N PRO A 10 -15.90 19.58 7.47
CA PRO A 10 -14.98 18.49 7.12
C PRO A 10 -15.64 17.10 7.15
N ALA A 11 -16.53 16.84 8.12
CA ALA A 11 -17.21 15.55 8.24
C ALA A 11 -18.22 15.31 7.11
N GLN A 12 -18.96 16.36 6.71
CA GLN A 12 -19.91 16.27 5.60
C GLN A 12 -19.18 16.14 4.25
N ALA A 13 -18.13 16.91 4.05
CA ALA A 13 -17.30 16.85 2.85
C ALA A 13 -16.64 15.47 2.70
N SER A 14 -16.08 14.93 3.80
CA SER A 14 -15.42 13.63 3.79
C SER A 14 -16.41 12.50 3.49
N ALA A 15 -17.61 12.54 4.08
CA ALA A 15 -18.68 11.59 3.80
C ALA A 15 -19.16 11.68 2.34
N ALA A 16 -19.34 12.88 1.79
CA ALA A 16 -19.78 13.08 0.42
C ALA A 16 -18.77 12.58 -0.62
N LEU A 17 -17.48 12.67 -0.33
CA LEU A 17 -16.40 12.26 -1.22
C LEU A 17 -15.95 10.80 -1.00
N GLY A 18 -16.42 10.16 0.07
CA GLY A 18 -15.98 8.82 0.47
C GLY A 18 -14.50 8.77 0.83
N VAL A 19 -14.01 9.81 1.52
CA VAL A 19 -12.63 9.88 2.03
C VAL A 19 -12.62 10.23 3.52
N SER A 20 -11.46 10.14 4.15
CA SER A 20 -11.27 10.56 5.53
C SER A 20 -11.20 12.08 5.68
N ALA A 21 -11.66 12.63 6.82
CA ALA A 21 -11.44 14.04 7.14
C ALA A 21 -9.95 14.39 7.30
N LYS A 22 -9.09 13.38 7.51
CA LYS A 22 -7.64 13.50 7.53
C LYS A 22 -7.08 13.70 6.12
N ALA A 23 -7.60 13.01 5.10
CA ALA A 23 -7.22 13.23 3.71
C ALA A 23 -7.53 14.66 3.26
N LEU A 24 -8.71 15.20 3.58
CA LEU A 24 -9.02 16.59 3.24
C LEU A 24 -8.02 17.58 3.83
N ARG A 25 -7.56 17.34 5.08
CA ARG A 25 -6.49 18.14 5.70
C ARG A 25 -5.13 17.89 5.03
N LEU A 26 -4.86 16.66 4.61
CA LEU A 26 -3.62 16.32 3.91
C LEU A 26 -3.56 17.05 2.56
N TYR A 27 -4.66 17.11 1.83
CA TYR A 27 -4.76 17.85 0.56
C TYR A 27 -4.53 19.35 0.79
N GLU A 28 -5.11 19.92 1.85
CA GLU A 28 -4.84 21.31 2.25
C GLU A 28 -3.37 21.54 2.61
N GLN A 29 -2.76 20.63 3.38
CA GLN A 29 -1.33 20.70 3.73
C GLN A 29 -0.40 20.65 2.52
N HIS A 30 -0.79 19.92 1.47
CA HIS A 30 -0.05 19.84 0.21
C HIS A 30 -0.43 20.97 -0.76
N GLY A 31 -1.21 21.96 -0.33
CA GLY A 31 -1.63 23.10 -1.16
C GLY A 31 -2.63 22.75 -2.27
N LEU A 32 -3.08 21.48 -2.34
CA LEU A 32 -4.00 21.01 -3.37
C LEU A 32 -5.42 21.56 -3.17
N LEU A 33 -5.78 21.88 -1.93
CA LEU A 33 -7.12 22.31 -1.54
C LEU A 33 -7.03 23.51 -0.59
N ALA A 34 -7.76 24.59 -0.90
CA ALA A 34 -7.83 25.77 -0.05
C ALA A 34 -9.30 26.01 0.36
N PRO A 35 -9.81 25.31 1.38
CA PRO A 35 -11.17 25.53 1.84
C PRO A 35 -11.28 26.88 2.55
N ASP A 36 -12.39 27.58 2.32
CA ASP A 36 -12.73 28.79 3.05
C ASP A 36 -12.84 28.52 4.56
N ARG A 37 -12.89 29.59 5.36
CA ARG A 37 -13.16 29.48 6.79
C ARG A 37 -14.39 30.28 7.17
N THR A 38 -15.22 29.68 8.01
CA THR A 38 -16.33 30.36 8.68
C THR A 38 -15.79 31.49 9.57
N ARG A 39 -16.66 32.44 9.95
CA ARG A 39 -16.31 33.55 10.84
C ARG A 39 -15.71 33.12 12.18
N THR A 40 -16.03 31.91 12.63
CA THR A 40 -15.51 31.28 13.86
C THR A 40 -14.23 30.47 13.64
N GLY A 41 -13.63 30.50 12.45
CA GLY A 41 -12.35 29.89 12.11
C GLY A 41 -12.40 28.43 11.65
N TRP A 42 -13.60 27.83 11.54
CA TRP A 42 -13.76 26.44 11.07
C TRP A 42 -13.69 26.34 9.56
N ARG A 43 -13.07 25.26 9.05
CA ARG A 43 -13.01 24.94 7.62
C ARG A 43 -14.40 24.80 7.01
N CYS A 44 -14.54 25.36 5.81
CA CYS A 44 -15.74 25.44 5.02
C CYS A 44 -15.42 24.95 3.60
N TYR A 45 -16.07 23.88 3.17
CA TYR A 45 -15.95 23.39 1.81
C TYR A 45 -17.17 23.86 1.03
N ASP A 46 -16.99 24.93 0.26
CA ASP A 46 -17.99 25.43 -0.67
C ASP A 46 -18.06 24.53 -1.93
N ALA A 47 -18.90 24.90 -2.89
CA ALA A 47 -19.05 24.12 -4.13
C ALA A 47 -17.72 24.02 -4.91
N THR A 48 -16.91 25.08 -4.90
CA THR A 48 -15.62 25.13 -5.59
C THR A 48 -14.61 24.19 -4.94
N ALA A 49 -14.49 24.25 -3.62
CA ALA A 49 -13.62 23.35 -2.85
C ALA A 49 -14.07 21.90 -2.99
N MET A 50 -15.38 21.62 -3.00
CA MET A 50 -15.91 20.27 -3.21
C MET A 50 -15.60 19.74 -4.62
N ALA A 51 -15.71 20.56 -5.66
CA ALA A 51 -15.35 20.17 -7.02
C ALA A 51 -13.85 19.83 -7.11
N ARG A 52 -12.97 20.70 -6.59
CA ARG A 52 -11.52 20.47 -6.57
C ARG A 52 -11.13 19.25 -5.73
N ALA A 53 -11.76 19.05 -4.58
CA ALA A 53 -11.55 17.85 -3.78
C ALA A 53 -12.01 16.57 -4.51
N GLY A 54 -13.13 16.62 -5.24
CA GLY A 54 -13.59 15.51 -6.08
C GLY A 54 -12.63 15.15 -7.21
N GLU A 55 -12.02 16.15 -7.86
CA GLU A 55 -10.98 15.95 -8.87
C GLU A 55 -9.75 15.27 -8.27
N ILE A 56 -9.23 15.79 -7.15
CA ILE A 56 -8.10 15.20 -6.41
C ILE A 56 -8.39 13.74 -6.06
N VAL A 57 -9.57 13.43 -5.51
CA VAL A 57 -9.98 12.07 -5.15
C VAL A 57 -10.01 11.16 -6.38
N SER A 58 -10.51 11.66 -7.51
CA SER A 58 -10.57 10.88 -8.76
C SER A 58 -9.18 10.55 -9.28
N LEU A 59 -8.27 11.53 -9.29
CA LEU A 59 -6.87 11.31 -9.68
C LEU A 59 -6.14 10.37 -8.71
N ARG A 60 -6.39 10.47 -7.40
CA ARG A 60 -5.86 9.51 -6.41
C ARG A 60 -6.34 8.08 -6.68
N ARG A 61 -7.61 7.90 -7.08
CA ARG A 61 -8.18 6.60 -7.45
C ARG A 61 -7.61 6.02 -8.75
N LEU A 62 -7.06 6.85 -9.62
CA LEU A 62 -6.30 6.39 -10.79
C LEU A 62 -4.89 5.90 -10.42
N GLY A 63 -4.47 6.05 -9.17
CA GLY A 63 -3.17 5.62 -8.67
C GLY A 63 -2.11 6.72 -8.65
N LEU A 64 -2.45 7.98 -9.00
CA LEU A 64 -1.51 9.10 -8.96
C LEU A 64 -1.15 9.45 -7.51
N SER A 65 0.13 9.70 -7.25
CA SER A 65 0.65 10.33 -6.03
C SER A 65 0.12 11.77 -5.87
N LEU A 66 0.14 12.32 -4.65
CA LEU A 66 -0.26 13.72 -4.43
C LEU A 66 0.60 14.72 -5.22
N ALA A 67 1.87 14.39 -5.48
CA ALA A 67 2.76 15.21 -6.30
C ALA A 67 2.33 15.22 -7.78
N GLN A 68 2.00 14.05 -8.35
CA GLN A 68 1.42 13.95 -9.69
C GLN A 68 0.08 14.66 -9.76
N VAL A 69 -0.78 14.51 -8.74
CA VAL A 69 -2.05 15.24 -8.66
C VAL A 69 -1.83 16.75 -8.70
N ALA A 70 -0.84 17.28 -7.97
CA ALA A 70 -0.50 18.71 -8.02
C ALA A 70 -0.20 19.16 -9.44
N ARG A 71 0.69 18.45 -10.15
CA ARG A 71 1.09 18.78 -11.51
C ARG A 71 -0.05 18.69 -12.52
N VAL A 72 -0.92 17.67 -12.39
CA VAL A 72 -2.12 17.55 -13.24
C VAL A 72 -3.08 18.73 -13.02
N VAL A 73 -3.36 19.06 -11.75
CA VAL A 73 -4.26 20.17 -11.40
C VAL A 73 -3.66 21.52 -11.77
N ASP A 74 -2.33 21.66 -11.77
CA ASP A 74 -1.60 22.84 -12.23
C ASP A 74 -1.44 22.91 -13.76
N GLY A 75 -2.02 21.95 -14.49
CA GLY A 75 -2.19 22.01 -15.94
C GLY A 75 -1.17 21.23 -16.77
N GLU A 76 -0.46 20.24 -16.20
CA GLU A 76 0.41 19.34 -16.96
C GLU A 76 -0.35 18.08 -17.44
N PRO A 77 -0.75 17.98 -18.73
CA PRO A 77 -1.59 16.88 -19.21
C PRO A 77 -0.87 15.53 -19.31
N ARG A 78 0.47 15.55 -19.30
CA ARG A 78 1.31 14.35 -19.45
C ARG A 78 1.14 13.39 -18.26
N ASP A 79 1.03 13.92 -17.05
CA ASP A 79 0.85 13.11 -15.84
C ASP A 79 -0.53 12.45 -15.78
N LEU A 80 -1.56 13.14 -16.30
CA LEU A 80 -2.89 12.56 -16.45
C LEU A 80 -2.87 11.42 -17.48
N ALA A 81 -2.20 11.62 -18.62
CA ALA A 81 -2.06 10.59 -19.64
C ALA A 81 -1.30 9.35 -19.11
N ALA A 82 -0.21 9.56 -18.36
CA ALA A 82 0.55 8.49 -17.73
C ALA A 82 -0.30 7.72 -16.71
N GLY A 83 -1.06 8.42 -15.86
CA GLY A 83 -1.97 7.81 -14.89
C GLY A 83 -3.11 7.02 -15.53
N LEU A 84 -3.67 7.52 -16.63
CA LEU A 84 -4.70 6.80 -17.41
C LEU A 84 -4.12 5.54 -18.07
N ALA A 85 -2.93 5.62 -18.67
CA ALA A 85 -2.26 4.47 -19.28
C ALA A 85 -1.93 3.39 -18.24
N ALA A 86 -1.47 3.80 -17.05
CA ALA A 86 -1.28 2.93 -15.90
C ALA A 86 -2.60 2.22 -15.49
N HIS A 87 -3.68 2.99 -15.40
CA HIS A 87 -4.99 2.45 -15.05
C HIS A 87 -5.51 1.46 -16.10
N GLU A 88 -5.35 1.79 -17.39
CA GLU A 88 -5.68 0.90 -18.51
C GLU A 88 -4.89 -0.41 -18.45
N ALA A 89 -3.58 -0.34 -18.20
CA ALA A 89 -2.73 -1.52 -18.07
C ALA A 89 -3.19 -2.42 -16.93
N ARG A 90 -3.60 -1.82 -15.79
CA ARG A 90 -4.14 -2.55 -14.63
C ARG A 90 -5.47 -3.23 -14.96
N LEU A 91 -6.43 -2.50 -15.57
CA LEU A 91 -7.70 -3.07 -16.00
C LEU A 91 -7.50 -4.20 -17.02
N SER A 92 -6.56 -4.03 -17.95
CA SER A 92 -6.21 -5.04 -18.93
C SER A 92 -5.59 -6.28 -18.30
N ALA A 93 -4.78 -6.12 -17.24
CA ALA A 93 -4.28 -7.24 -16.46
C ALA A 93 -5.42 -7.98 -15.75
N THR A 94 -6.31 -7.25 -15.07
CA THR A 94 -7.51 -7.84 -14.44
C THR A 94 -8.34 -8.62 -15.45
N LEU A 95 -8.62 -8.06 -16.63
CA LEU A 95 -9.36 -8.75 -17.69
C LEU A 95 -8.70 -10.07 -18.10
N ARG A 96 -7.38 -10.07 -18.32
CA ARG A 96 -6.64 -11.30 -18.66
C ARG A 96 -6.74 -12.35 -17.55
N GLN A 97 -6.66 -11.93 -16.29
CA GLN A 97 -6.78 -12.84 -15.15
C GLN A 97 -8.18 -13.43 -15.02
N THR A 98 -9.21 -12.60 -15.12
CA THR A 98 -10.61 -13.03 -15.10
C THR A 98 -10.90 -13.98 -16.25
N ALA A 99 -10.38 -13.70 -17.45
CA ALA A 99 -10.51 -14.60 -18.60
C ALA A 99 -9.86 -15.97 -18.32
N ALA A 100 -8.63 -15.99 -17.79
CA ALA A 100 -7.95 -17.23 -17.44
C ALA A 100 -8.69 -18.02 -16.34
N ALA A 101 -9.28 -17.35 -15.35
CA ALA A 101 -10.12 -17.99 -14.33
C ALA A 101 -11.39 -18.59 -14.95
N LEU A 102 -12.05 -17.85 -15.85
CA LEU A 102 -13.22 -18.33 -16.57
C LEU A 102 -12.91 -19.59 -17.39
N ASP A 103 -11.76 -19.64 -18.06
CA ASP A 103 -11.36 -20.82 -18.83
C ASP A 103 -11.05 -22.04 -17.94
N ARG A 104 -10.48 -21.84 -16.74
CA ARG A 104 -10.35 -22.93 -15.74
C ARG A 104 -11.71 -23.48 -15.32
N VAL A 105 -12.67 -22.60 -15.01
CA VAL A 105 -14.04 -23.00 -14.65
C VAL A 105 -14.72 -23.74 -15.80
N ARG A 106 -14.54 -23.29 -17.05
CA ARG A 106 -15.06 -23.99 -18.24
C ARG A 106 -14.46 -25.39 -18.38
N GLY A 107 -13.15 -25.55 -18.15
CA GLY A 107 -12.49 -26.86 -18.13
C GLY A 107 -13.11 -27.81 -17.11
N LEU A 108 -13.29 -27.35 -15.86
CA LEU A 108 -13.93 -28.17 -14.82
C LEU A 108 -15.36 -28.57 -15.17
N ARG A 109 -16.12 -27.66 -15.79
CA ARG A 109 -17.48 -27.97 -16.26
C ARG A 109 -17.49 -29.02 -17.35
N ALA A 110 -16.51 -29.01 -18.26
CA ALA A 110 -16.37 -30.03 -19.29
C ALA A 110 -15.99 -31.39 -18.70
N ASP A 111 -15.04 -31.43 -17.77
CA ASP A 111 -14.65 -32.67 -17.07
C ASP A 111 -15.85 -33.31 -16.34
N LEU A 112 -16.67 -32.49 -15.65
CA LEU A 112 -17.89 -32.95 -15.01
C LEU A 112 -18.93 -33.49 -16.00
N ALA A 113 -19.08 -32.85 -17.17
CA ALA A 113 -19.99 -33.31 -18.22
C ALA A 113 -19.55 -34.68 -18.79
N GLU A 114 -18.26 -34.99 -18.74
CA GLU A 114 -17.68 -36.28 -19.13
C GLU A 114 -17.63 -37.30 -17.97
N GLY A 115 -18.22 -36.99 -16.81
CA GLY A 115 -18.28 -37.87 -15.64
C GLY A 115 -16.97 -37.92 -14.83
N ARG A 116 -15.99 -37.08 -15.14
CA ARG A 116 -14.75 -36.94 -14.37
C ARG A 116 -14.95 -35.90 -13.29
N VAL A 117 -15.00 -36.33 -12.03
CA VAL A 117 -15.12 -35.41 -10.88
C VAL A 117 -13.75 -34.80 -10.57
N PRO A 118 -13.57 -33.47 -10.69
CA PRO A 118 -12.33 -32.82 -10.30
C PRO A 118 -12.09 -32.99 -8.81
N ASP A 119 -10.84 -33.24 -8.41
CA ASP A 119 -10.49 -33.28 -6.99
C ASP A 119 -10.66 -31.89 -6.33
N ALA A 120 -10.73 -31.88 -5.00
CA ALA A 120 -10.93 -30.67 -4.23
C ALA A 120 -9.82 -29.61 -4.47
N ALA A 121 -8.59 -30.02 -4.79
CA ALA A 121 -7.48 -29.12 -5.06
C ALA A 121 -7.53 -28.51 -6.47
N ALA A 122 -8.02 -29.25 -7.46
CA ALA A 122 -8.31 -28.76 -8.81
C ALA A 122 -9.47 -27.76 -8.78
N MET A 123 -10.51 -28.06 -8.02
CA MET A 123 -11.65 -27.16 -7.82
C MET A 123 -11.24 -25.88 -7.09
N ALA A 124 -10.43 -25.99 -6.02
CA ALA A 124 -9.87 -24.82 -5.34
C ALA A 124 -9.00 -23.95 -6.26
N ARG A 125 -8.15 -24.54 -7.12
CA ARG A 125 -7.30 -23.80 -8.07
C ARG A 125 -8.08 -23.12 -9.20
N ALA A 126 -9.20 -23.70 -9.63
CA ALA A 126 -10.02 -23.10 -10.68
C ALA A 126 -10.86 -21.94 -10.16
N LEU A 127 -11.35 -22.03 -8.92
CA LEU A 127 -12.12 -20.98 -8.25
C LEU A 127 -11.21 -19.87 -7.69
N ALA A 128 -9.97 -20.19 -7.39
CA ALA A 128 -8.95 -19.23 -7.05
C ALA A 128 -8.61 -18.35 -8.27
N GLU A 129 -8.89 -17.05 -8.21
CA GLU A 129 -8.46 -16.07 -9.23
C GLU A 129 -6.93 -16.05 -9.37
N GLN A 130 -6.24 -16.31 -8.26
CA GLN A 130 -4.80 -16.59 -8.12
C GLN A 130 -4.65 -17.62 -6.99
N ALA A 131 -3.68 -18.55 -7.04
CA ALA A 131 -3.50 -19.51 -5.94
C ALA A 131 -3.38 -18.75 -4.61
N PRO A 132 -4.37 -18.86 -3.69
CA PRO A 132 -4.44 -18.04 -2.50
C PRO A 132 -3.22 -18.36 -1.64
N LEU A 133 -2.46 -17.32 -1.27
CA LEU A 133 -1.41 -17.47 -0.28
C LEU A 133 -2.09 -17.52 1.10
N SER A 134 -2.57 -18.71 1.48
CA SER A 134 -3.06 -18.96 2.83
C SER A 134 -1.90 -19.26 3.78
N VAL A 135 -1.99 -18.76 4.99
CA VAL A 135 -0.97 -18.94 6.03
C VAL A 135 -1.62 -19.04 7.40
N GLY A 136 -1.19 -20.02 8.19
CA GLY A 136 -1.66 -20.23 9.56
C GLY A 136 -0.49 -20.53 10.50
N PHE A 137 -0.48 -19.88 11.66
CA PHE A 137 0.58 -20.08 12.66
C PHE A 137 0.13 -19.67 14.07
N ALA A 138 0.77 -20.28 15.07
CA ALA A 138 0.73 -19.80 16.44
C ALA A 138 1.48 -18.47 16.55
N LEU A 139 0.81 -17.46 17.11
CA LEU A 139 1.36 -16.13 17.29
C LEU A 139 2.48 -16.14 18.35
N PRO A 140 3.57 -15.39 18.13
CA PRO A 140 4.63 -15.27 19.13
C PRO A 140 4.15 -14.41 20.31
N TRP A 141 4.98 -14.27 21.35
CA TRP A 141 4.77 -13.19 22.33
C TRP A 141 4.62 -11.84 21.61
N PRO A 142 3.65 -10.97 21.96
CA PRO A 142 2.86 -10.94 23.21
C PRO A 142 1.53 -11.72 23.22
N TRP A 143 1.24 -12.53 22.20
CA TRP A 143 -0.07 -13.18 22.02
C TRP A 143 -0.15 -14.63 22.53
N ASP A 144 0.83 -15.05 23.33
CA ASP A 144 0.84 -16.33 24.06
C ASP A 144 0.45 -17.58 23.23
N GLY A 145 0.85 -17.64 21.96
CA GLY A 145 0.59 -18.80 21.11
C GLY A 145 -0.80 -18.86 20.48
N GLU A 146 -1.65 -17.82 20.61
CA GLU A 146 -2.96 -17.76 19.96
C GLU A 146 -2.84 -18.04 18.45
N TRP A 147 -3.78 -18.79 17.89
CA TRP A 147 -3.74 -19.17 16.49
C TRP A 147 -4.17 -18.00 15.60
N PHE A 148 -3.33 -17.67 14.62
CA PHE A 148 -3.65 -16.72 13.57
C PHE A 148 -3.68 -17.44 12.22
N ALA A 149 -4.73 -17.18 11.45
CA ALA A 149 -4.86 -17.65 10.08
C ALA A 149 -5.26 -16.49 9.19
N LEU A 150 -4.69 -16.49 7.98
CA LEU A 150 -5.03 -15.60 6.92
C LEU A 150 -5.22 -16.42 5.65
N ASP A 151 -6.39 -16.29 5.05
CA ASP A 151 -6.67 -16.86 3.75
C ASP A 151 -6.51 -15.79 2.68
N ASP A 152 -6.03 -16.22 1.52
CA ASP A 152 -5.97 -15.39 0.32
C ASP A 152 -5.19 -14.07 0.49
N LEU A 153 -3.95 -14.16 1.00
CA LEU A 153 -3.07 -12.99 1.16
C LEU A 153 -2.81 -12.32 -0.21
N PRO A 154 -3.20 -11.04 -0.40
CA PRO A 154 -2.97 -10.36 -1.65
C PRO A 154 -1.49 -10.07 -1.94
N ARG A 155 -1.20 -9.75 -3.21
CA ARG A 155 0.17 -9.44 -3.67
C ARG A 155 0.78 -8.20 -3.03
N LEU A 156 -0.05 -7.30 -2.50
CA LEU A 156 0.40 -6.15 -1.74
C LEU A 156 -0.45 -6.04 -0.47
N SER A 157 0.20 -6.26 0.67
CA SER A 157 -0.43 -6.21 1.98
C SER A 157 0.39 -5.34 2.92
N PHE A 158 -0.26 -4.81 3.94
CA PHE A 158 0.35 -3.91 4.91
C PHE A 158 0.21 -4.46 6.31
N VAL A 159 1.27 -4.32 7.10
CA VAL A 159 1.25 -4.58 8.55
C VAL A 159 1.50 -3.26 9.26
N THR A 160 0.60 -2.89 10.16
CA THR A 160 0.72 -1.66 10.93
C THR A 160 0.28 -1.84 12.37
N GLY A 161 0.62 -0.87 13.22
CA GLY A 161 0.34 -0.94 14.65
C GLY A 161 1.25 0.01 15.43
N PRO A 162 0.86 0.40 16.66
CA PRO A 162 1.61 1.38 17.44
C PRO A 162 2.98 0.83 17.86
N LEU A 163 3.82 1.69 18.45
CA LEU A 163 5.10 1.27 19.00
C LEU A 163 4.86 0.22 20.11
N GLY A 164 5.64 -0.85 20.16
CA GLY A 164 5.49 -1.89 21.20
C GLY A 164 4.32 -2.87 21.02
N SER A 165 3.55 -2.79 19.93
CA SER A 165 2.43 -3.71 19.63
C SER A 165 2.82 -5.15 19.27
N GLY A 166 4.12 -5.47 19.17
CA GLY A 166 4.58 -6.78 18.71
C GLY A 166 4.63 -6.96 17.19
N LYS A 167 4.23 -5.96 16.39
CA LYS A 167 4.15 -6.06 14.90
C LYS A 167 5.40 -6.61 14.20
N THR A 168 6.61 -6.30 14.68
CA THR A 168 7.86 -6.84 14.11
C THR A 168 8.00 -8.34 14.38
N ARG A 169 7.59 -8.82 15.56
CA ARG A 169 7.56 -10.25 15.89
C ARG A 169 6.52 -10.97 15.04
N PHE A 170 5.34 -10.37 14.88
CA PHE A 170 4.31 -10.86 13.97
C PHE A 170 4.83 -10.99 12.53
N ALA A 171 5.44 -9.93 11.98
CA ALA A 171 5.92 -9.93 10.61
C ALA A 171 7.04 -10.94 10.35
N ARG A 172 7.95 -11.14 11.32
CA ARG A 172 8.97 -12.20 11.25
C ARG A 172 8.32 -13.60 11.24
N ARG A 173 7.38 -13.84 12.16
CA ARG A 173 6.67 -15.12 12.22
C ARG A 173 5.85 -15.39 10.96
N LEU A 174 5.26 -14.36 10.37
CA LEU A 174 4.55 -14.40 9.09
C LEU A 174 5.50 -14.78 7.95
N ALA A 175 6.69 -14.18 7.88
CA ALA A 175 7.71 -14.54 6.89
C ALA A 175 8.19 -15.99 7.04
N GLU A 176 8.30 -16.50 8.26
CA GLU A 176 8.66 -17.91 8.52
C GLU A 176 7.53 -18.89 8.12
N ALA A 177 6.28 -18.47 8.25
CA ALA A 177 5.11 -19.30 7.93
C ALA A 177 4.77 -19.30 6.43
N LEU A 178 5.08 -18.22 5.71
CA LEU A 178 4.77 -18.08 4.29
C LEU A 178 5.70 -18.94 3.42
N PRO A 179 5.18 -19.76 2.50
CA PRO A 179 6.01 -20.59 1.63
C PRO A 179 7.00 -19.78 0.79
N GLY A 180 8.29 -20.09 0.92
CA GLY A 180 9.35 -19.45 0.15
C GLY A 180 9.41 -17.94 0.36
N ALA A 181 9.04 -17.45 1.55
CA ALA A 181 9.14 -16.05 1.90
C ALA A 181 10.47 -15.70 2.58
N ALA A 182 10.85 -14.43 2.53
CA ALA A 182 11.93 -13.91 3.37
C ALA A 182 11.53 -12.63 4.08
N PHE A 183 12.20 -12.37 5.21
CA PHE A 183 12.09 -11.13 5.95
C PHE A 183 13.24 -10.19 5.59
N LEU A 184 12.91 -8.98 5.15
CA LEU A 184 13.86 -7.92 4.83
C LEU A 184 13.85 -6.87 5.95
N GLY A 185 14.82 -6.96 6.85
CA GLY A 185 14.97 -6.05 7.99
C GLY A 185 15.69 -4.74 7.64
N LEU A 186 15.99 -3.95 8.67
CA LEU A 186 16.71 -2.67 8.56
C LEU A 186 18.22 -2.81 8.35
N ASP A 187 18.75 -4.02 8.55
CA ASP A 187 20.12 -4.42 8.21
C ASP A 187 20.46 -4.15 6.74
N ARG A 188 19.46 -4.16 5.85
CA ARG A 188 19.58 -3.74 4.45
C ARG A 188 20.21 -2.36 4.23
N LEU A 189 20.12 -1.46 5.23
CA LEU A 189 20.65 -0.10 5.17
C LEU A 189 22.12 -0.01 5.59
N ARG A 190 22.63 -1.04 6.28
CA ARG A 190 24.01 -1.09 6.81
C ARG A 190 24.92 -1.95 5.95
N ASP A 191 24.34 -2.90 5.23
CA ASP A 191 25.10 -3.85 4.43
C ASP A 191 25.49 -3.26 3.06
N ALA A 192 26.76 -3.39 2.70
CA ALA A 192 27.24 -3.22 1.32
C ALA A 192 26.68 -4.30 0.35
N SER A 193 25.71 -5.11 0.80
CA SER A 193 25.10 -6.20 0.04
C SER A 193 24.43 -5.69 -1.23
N ALA A 194 23.85 -4.49 -1.22
CA ALA A 194 23.27 -3.90 -2.41
C ALA A 194 24.34 -3.64 -3.48
N ALA A 195 25.43 -2.95 -3.13
CA ALA A 195 26.53 -2.68 -4.05
C ALA A 195 27.21 -3.96 -4.55
N CYS A 196 27.43 -4.94 -3.67
CA CYS A 196 28.02 -6.23 -4.03
C CYS A 196 27.13 -7.01 -5.02
N ARG A 197 25.80 -7.06 -4.79
CA ARG A 197 24.85 -7.70 -5.71
C ARG A 197 24.82 -7.02 -7.07
N LEU A 198 24.84 -5.69 -7.10
CA LEU A 198 24.87 -4.93 -8.35
C LEU A 198 26.17 -5.18 -9.13
N ALA A 199 27.31 -5.28 -8.45
CA ALA A 199 28.59 -5.59 -9.09
C ALA A 199 28.63 -7.03 -9.63
N GLY A 200 27.94 -7.97 -8.99
CA GLY A 200 27.90 -9.38 -9.38
C GLY A 200 26.84 -9.75 -10.43
N ASP A 201 25.88 -8.88 -10.72
CA ASP A 201 24.76 -9.14 -11.64
C ASP A 201 24.43 -7.89 -12.47
N ALA A 202 24.98 -7.83 -13.69
CA ALA A 202 24.76 -6.73 -14.62
C ALA A 202 23.29 -6.58 -15.05
N ALA A 203 22.57 -7.69 -15.20
CA ALA A 203 21.15 -7.65 -15.59
C ALA A 203 20.29 -7.07 -14.46
N LEU A 204 20.62 -7.38 -13.21
CA LEU A 204 20.02 -6.73 -12.04
C LEU A 204 20.36 -5.25 -11.99
N ALA A 205 21.62 -4.88 -12.22
CA ALA A 205 22.04 -3.48 -12.24
C ALA A 205 21.27 -2.65 -13.26
N ASP A 206 21.05 -3.17 -14.46
CA ASP A 206 20.26 -2.52 -15.49
C ASP A 206 18.78 -2.35 -15.09
N ARG A 207 18.16 -3.38 -14.47
CA ARG A 207 16.77 -3.28 -13.97
C ARG A 207 16.65 -2.23 -12.88
N VAL A 208 17.57 -2.26 -11.91
CA VAL A 208 17.63 -1.32 -10.79
C VAL A 208 17.84 0.10 -11.29
N ALA A 209 18.75 0.32 -12.24
CA ALA A 209 19.00 1.63 -12.82
C ALA A 209 17.77 2.20 -13.51
N ARG A 210 17.07 1.41 -14.34
CA ARG A 210 15.81 1.83 -14.97
C ARG A 210 14.73 2.15 -13.95
N ARG A 211 14.60 1.35 -12.90
CA ARG A 211 13.60 1.60 -11.85
C ARG A 211 13.91 2.85 -11.03
N LEU A 212 15.16 3.07 -10.66
CA LEU A 212 15.58 4.28 -9.96
C LEU A 212 15.37 5.52 -10.82
N ALA A 213 15.65 5.45 -12.13
CA ALA A 213 15.37 6.55 -13.06
C ALA A 213 13.87 6.89 -13.07
N TRP A 214 12.99 5.89 -13.24
CA TRP A 214 11.55 6.08 -13.18
C TRP A 214 11.09 6.68 -11.85
N LEU A 215 11.60 6.18 -10.73
CA LEU A 215 11.26 6.71 -9.40
C LEU A 215 11.68 8.18 -9.24
N VAL A 216 12.85 8.56 -9.75
CA VAL A 216 13.34 9.95 -9.72
C VAL A 216 12.52 10.86 -10.62
N GLU A 217 12.11 10.39 -11.81
CA GLU A 217 11.16 11.09 -12.68
C GLU A 217 9.83 11.34 -11.96
N GLU A 218 9.39 10.39 -11.12
CA GLU A 218 8.20 10.54 -10.27
C GLU A 218 8.41 11.39 -9.01
N GLY A 219 9.60 11.98 -8.84
CA GLY A 219 9.93 12.90 -7.76
C GLY A 219 10.61 12.26 -6.55
N ALA A 220 11.06 11.01 -6.64
CA ALA A 220 11.87 10.41 -5.58
C ALA A 220 13.26 11.04 -5.48
N THR A 221 13.76 11.18 -4.26
CA THR A 221 15.15 11.52 -4.00
C THR A 221 15.98 10.25 -4.00
N ARG A 222 17.02 10.19 -4.82
CA ARG A 222 17.95 9.05 -4.83
C ARG A 222 18.73 9.00 -3.52
N SER A 223 18.70 7.83 -2.86
CA SER A 223 19.44 7.57 -1.63
C SER A 223 19.94 6.13 -1.58
N ASP A 224 20.88 5.84 -0.68
CA ASP A 224 21.36 4.47 -0.44
C ASP A 224 20.22 3.58 0.08
N ALA A 225 19.33 4.14 0.91
CA ALA A 225 18.15 3.44 1.41
C ALA A 225 17.20 3.03 0.28
N LEU A 226 16.92 3.94 -0.66
CA LEU A 226 16.11 3.64 -1.83
C LEU A 226 16.78 2.60 -2.73
N THR A 227 18.09 2.74 -2.96
CA THR A 227 18.87 1.81 -3.78
C THR A 227 18.85 0.41 -3.18
N ALA A 228 19.10 0.27 -1.88
CA ALA A 228 19.07 -1.02 -1.18
C ALA A 228 17.69 -1.68 -1.26
N LEU A 229 16.62 -0.90 -1.10
CA LEU A 229 15.25 -1.39 -1.22
C LEU A 229 14.95 -1.87 -2.64
N VAL A 230 15.28 -1.07 -3.66
CA VAL A 230 15.04 -1.42 -5.07
C VAL A 230 15.84 -2.65 -5.48
N VAL A 231 17.10 -2.78 -5.05
CA VAL A 231 17.91 -4.00 -5.26
C VAL A 231 17.22 -5.21 -4.63
N ALA A 232 16.73 -5.09 -3.40
CA ALA A 232 16.01 -6.18 -2.74
C ALA A 232 14.67 -6.51 -3.42
N LEU A 233 14.01 -5.53 -4.07
CA LEU A 233 12.79 -5.73 -4.85
C LEU A 233 13.05 -6.45 -6.20
N ASP A 234 14.20 -6.19 -6.85
CA ASP A 234 14.54 -6.67 -8.19
C ASP A 234 15.45 -7.89 -8.27
N ALA A 235 16.13 -8.20 -7.19
CA ALA A 235 16.91 -9.42 -7.10
C ALA A 235 15.99 -10.63 -7.28
N ALA A 236 16.48 -11.62 -8.04
CA ALA A 236 15.89 -12.94 -8.03
C ALA A 236 15.91 -13.46 -6.58
N GLY A 237 14.82 -14.07 -6.15
CA GLY A 237 14.68 -14.38 -4.74
C GLY A 237 13.31 -14.98 -4.38
N PRO A 238 12.93 -14.84 -3.10
CA PRO A 238 11.79 -15.53 -2.54
C PRO A 238 10.47 -15.11 -3.21
N ALA A 239 9.51 -16.05 -3.22
CA ALA A 239 8.19 -15.85 -3.82
C ALA A 239 7.38 -14.75 -3.10
N SER A 240 7.69 -14.51 -1.82
CA SER A 240 7.09 -13.45 -1.02
C SER A 240 8.16 -12.71 -0.20
N LEU A 241 7.96 -11.42 0.02
CA LEU A 241 8.88 -10.61 0.83
C LEU A 241 8.13 -9.78 1.87
N VAL A 242 8.50 -9.97 3.13
CA VAL A 242 8.00 -9.18 4.26
C VAL A 242 9.05 -8.13 4.60
N ILE A 243 8.72 -6.85 4.44
CA ILE A 243 9.67 -5.75 4.52
C ILE A 243 9.41 -4.94 5.79
N ASP A 244 10.40 -4.86 6.68
CA ASP A 244 10.31 -4.04 7.90
C ASP A 244 10.51 -2.56 7.59
N ALA A 245 9.68 -1.70 8.19
CA ALA A 245 9.69 -0.24 8.07
C ALA A 245 10.13 0.21 6.65
N VAL A 246 9.31 -0.09 5.64
CA VAL A 246 9.67 0.11 4.23
C VAL A 246 10.10 1.54 3.92
N GLU A 247 9.53 2.51 4.63
CA GLU A 247 9.83 3.94 4.56
C GLU A 247 11.16 4.39 5.17
N GLU A 248 11.90 3.53 5.87
CA GLU A 248 13.09 3.94 6.61
C GLU A 248 14.17 4.51 5.66
N GLY A 249 14.62 5.74 5.93
CA GLY A 249 15.58 6.46 5.09
C GLY A 249 15.00 7.07 3.81
N LEU A 250 13.67 7.07 3.65
CA LEU A 250 12.98 7.63 2.48
C LEU A 250 12.19 8.90 2.87
N ASP A 251 12.32 9.97 2.08
CA ASP A 251 11.48 11.16 2.25
C ASP A 251 10.04 10.93 1.73
N ALA A 252 9.15 11.90 1.97
CA ALA A 252 7.74 11.78 1.62
C ALA A 252 7.50 11.55 0.12
N ALA A 253 8.25 12.27 -0.74
CA ALA A 253 8.12 12.15 -2.19
C ALA A 253 8.59 10.78 -2.68
N THR A 254 9.71 10.28 -2.14
CA THR A 254 10.25 8.96 -2.42
C THR A 254 9.30 7.84 -2.00
N GLN A 255 8.66 7.97 -0.83
CA GLN A 255 7.65 7.01 -0.38
C GLN A 255 6.43 6.97 -1.30
N ALA A 256 5.97 8.14 -1.76
CA ALA A 256 4.83 8.23 -2.67
C ALA A 256 5.16 7.63 -4.06
N ALA A 257 6.33 7.94 -4.62
CA ALA A 257 6.81 7.39 -5.88
C ALA A 257 7.00 5.86 -5.78
N LEU A 258 7.54 5.35 -4.67
CA LEU A 258 7.65 3.92 -4.40
C LEU A 258 6.27 3.25 -4.42
N MET A 259 5.27 3.81 -3.74
CA MET A 259 3.94 3.19 -3.73
C MET A 259 3.25 3.21 -5.09
N ALA A 260 3.39 4.31 -5.84
CA ALA A 260 2.94 4.36 -7.23
C ALA A 260 3.58 3.21 -8.03
N HIS A 261 4.91 3.05 -7.91
CA HIS A 261 5.61 1.95 -8.56
C HIS A 261 5.09 0.57 -8.14
N LEU A 262 4.94 0.34 -6.84
CA LEU A 262 4.53 -0.96 -6.30
C LEU A 262 3.11 -1.36 -6.69
N ARG A 263 2.21 -0.40 -6.94
CA ARG A 263 0.84 -0.64 -7.41
C ARG A 263 0.77 -0.86 -8.92
N LEU A 264 1.70 -0.29 -9.68
CA LEU A 264 1.86 -0.57 -11.11
C LEU A 264 2.46 -1.96 -11.37
N ARG A 265 2.99 -2.63 -10.34
CA ARG A 265 3.48 -4.00 -10.48
C ARG A 265 2.30 -4.89 -10.88
N GLY A 266 2.42 -5.50 -12.05
CA GLY A 266 1.48 -6.52 -12.51
C GLY A 266 1.33 -7.64 -11.47
N THR A 267 0.17 -8.28 -11.50
CA THR A 267 -0.26 -9.34 -10.59
C THR A 267 0.57 -10.63 -10.65
N ASP A 268 1.41 -10.78 -11.68
CA ASP A 268 2.34 -11.91 -11.86
C ASP A 268 3.62 -11.79 -11.01
N LEU A 269 3.77 -10.70 -10.24
CA LEU A 269 4.98 -10.42 -9.47
C LEU A 269 4.86 -10.91 -8.01
N ARG A 270 6.01 -11.18 -7.39
CA ARG A 270 6.16 -11.62 -5.98
C ARG A 270 5.25 -10.86 -5.00
N ALA A 271 4.70 -11.58 -4.03
CA ALA A 271 3.88 -10.98 -2.98
C ALA A 271 4.72 -10.14 -2.02
N LEU A 272 4.19 -9.00 -1.60
CA LEU A 272 4.83 -8.06 -0.69
C LEU A 272 3.95 -7.83 0.54
N VAL A 273 4.57 -7.93 1.71
CA VAL A 273 3.97 -7.50 2.97
C VAL A 273 4.82 -6.36 3.52
N LEU A 274 4.29 -5.15 3.49
CA LEU A 274 4.99 -3.95 3.89
C LEU A 274 4.64 -3.57 5.32
N MET A 275 5.63 -3.58 6.22
CA MET A 275 5.45 -2.94 7.52
C MET A 275 5.61 -1.44 7.38
N THR A 276 4.61 -0.69 7.83
CA THR A 276 4.69 0.77 7.80
C THR A 276 3.83 1.43 8.88
N ARG A 277 4.22 2.66 9.22
CA ARG A 277 3.37 3.63 9.94
C ARG A 277 3.31 4.97 9.22
N SER A 278 3.76 5.02 7.97
CA SER A 278 3.76 6.25 7.19
C SER A 278 2.45 6.39 6.46
N SER A 279 1.80 7.55 6.58
CA SER A 279 0.63 7.88 5.77
C SER A 279 0.95 8.10 4.29
N SER A 280 2.24 8.20 3.92
CA SER A 280 2.66 8.27 2.51
C SER A 280 2.84 6.89 1.88
N ILE A 281 3.02 5.84 2.69
CA ILE A 281 3.06 4.45 2.23
C ILE A 281 1.66 3.83 2.29
N LEU A 282 1.03 3.89 3.47
CA LEU A 282 -0.32 3.40 3.69
C LEU A 282 -1.30 4.58 3.73
N ASP A 283 -1.80 4.96 2.55
CA ASP A 283 -2.91 5.90 2.44
C ASP A 283 -4.23 5.12 2.37
N LEU A 284 -5.02 5.23 3.44
CA LEU A 284 -6.30 4.54 3.58
C LEU A 284 -7.33 4.96 2.51
N ASP A 285 -7.23 6.18 2.00
CA ASP A 285 -8.16 6.70 0.98
C ASP A 285 -7.78 6.27 -0.44
N ALA A 286 -6.56 5.72 -0.62
CA ALA A 286 -6.06 5.20 -1.88
C ALA A 286 -5.81 3.69 -1.82
N LEU A 287 -6.40 2.98 -0.84
CA LEU A 287 -6.32 1.53 -0.76
C LEU A 287 -7.18 0.89 -1.87
N GLU A 288 -6.59 -0.05 -2.59
CA GLU A 288 -7.31 -0.84 -3.59
C GLU A 288 -8.04 -2.03 -2.94
N ALA A 289 -9.10 -2.54 -3.59
CA ALA A 289 -9.84 -3.71 -3.08
C ALA A 289 -8.98 -4.99 -3.00
N SER A 290 -7.89 -5.04 -3.78
CA SER A 290 -6.89 -6.11 -3.76
C SER A 290 -5.76 -5.86 -2.76
N GLU A 291 -5.85 -4.84 -1.92
CA GLU A 291 -4.88 -4.55 -0.87
C GLU A 291 -5.47 -4.89 0.51
N LEU A 292 -4.62 -5.40 1.39
CA LEU A 292 -5.05 -5.86 2.72
C LEU A 292 -4.22 -5.18 3.81
N VAL A 293 -4.88 -4.81 4.92
CA VAL A 293 -4.25 -4.18 6.08
C VAL A 293 -4.41 -5.07 7.31
N ILE A 294 -3.29 -5.48 7.89
CA ILE A 294 -3.21 -6.19 9.17
C ILE A 294 -2.83 -5.19 10.25
N LEU A 295 -3.69 -5.04 11.25
CA LEU A 295 -3.45 -4.23 12.42
C LEU A 295 -2.98 -5.12 13.57
N CYS A 296 -1.83 -4.80 14.17
CA CYS A 296 -1.40 -5.28 15.48
C CYS A 296 -1.78 -4.22 16.54
N PRO A 297 -2.83 -4.47 17.37
CA PRO A 297 -3.34 -3.46 18.31
C PRO A 297 -2.39 -3.13 19.48
N ALA A 298 -2.61 -1.97 20.10
CA ALA A 298 -1.81 -1.51 21.26
C ALA A 298 -1.97 -2.38 22.51
N ASN A 299 -3.17 -2.91 22.71
CA ASN A 299 -3.55 -3.71 23.88
C ASN A 299 -3.13 -5.19 23.75
N HIS A 300 -2.30 -5.51 22.75
CA HIS A 300 -1.87 -6.88 22.46
C HIS A 300 -3.00 -7.89 22.23
N SER A 301 -4.20 -7.42 21.87
CA SER A 301 -5.20 -8.30 21.26
C SER A 301 -4.67 -8.86 19.93
N THR A 302 -5.25 -9.96 19.47
CA THR A 302 -4.78 -10.65 18.28
C THR A 302 -4.76 -9.75 17.05
N PRO A 303 -3.74 -9.90 16.17
CA PRO A 303 -3.71 -9.19 14.91
C PRO A 303 -5.00 -9.42 14.12
N LEU A 304 -5.53 -8.34 13.54
CA LEU A 304 -6.82 -8.38 12.86
C LEU A 304 -6.74 -7.69 11.50
N LEU A 305 -7.55 -8.18 10.56
CA LEU A 305 -7.78 -7.52 9.29
C LEU A 305 -8.60 -6.26 9.50
N ALA A 306 -8.02 -5.12 9.13
CA ALA A 306 -8.65 -3.81 9.21
C ALA A 306 -9.45 -3.55 7.93
N VAL A 307 -10.66 -3.02 8.10
CA VAL A 307 -11.52 -2.66 6.97
C VAL A 307 -11.25 -1.19 6.60
N PRO A 308 -10.87 -0.89 5.35
CA PRO A 308 -10.31 0.41 4.98
C PRO A 308 -11.38 1.46 4.66
N HIS A 309 -12.41 1.57 5.49
CA HIS A 309 -13.38 2.67 5.40
C HIS A 309 -13.74 3.19 6.80
N PRO A 310 -14.10 4.48 6.94
CA PRO A 310 -14.57 5.05 8.20
C PRO A 310 -15.66 4.18 8.85
N GLY A 311 -15.53 3.96 10.17
CA GLY A 311 -16.42 3.06 10.94
C GLY A 311 -16.16 1.56 10.73
N GLY A 312 -15.27 1.17 9.83
CA GLY A 312 -14.86 -0.22 9.62
C GLY A 312 -14.02 -0.76 10.79
N ARG A 313 -14.03 -2.10 10.96
CA ARG A 313 -13.25 -2.76 12.02
C ARG A 313 -11.78 -2.38 11.92
N GLY A 314 -11.19 -1.86 13.01
CA GLY A 314 -9.77 -1.50 13.05
C GLY A 314 -9.39 -0.21 12.31
N TYR A 315 -10.30 0.42 11.56
CA TYR A 315 -10.02 1.61 10.76
C TYR A 315 -9.42 2.75 11.59
N GLU A 316 -10.09 3.14 12.68
CA GLU A 316 -9.65 4.27 13.53
C GLU A 316 -8.30 4.00 14.20
N ALA A 317 -8.06 2.75 14.60
CA ALA A 317 -6.81 2.33 15.19
C ALA A 317 -5.66 2.40 14.16
N VAL A 318 -5.89 1.96 12.92
CA VAL A 318 -4.93 2.13 11.83
C VAL A 318 -4.69 3.61 11.54
N ALA A 319 -5.75 4.41 11.39
CA ALA A 319 -5.64 5.85 11.10
C ALA A 319 -4.83 6.60 12.16
N THR A 320 -4.91 6.18 13.42
CA THR A 320 -4.14 6.71 14.56
C THR A 320 -2.68 6.26 14.54
N CYS A 321 -2.39 5.07 14.02
CA CYS A 321 -1.01 4.59 13.88
C CYS A 321 -0.21 5.32 12.78
N LEU A 322 -0.92 5.88 11.80
CA LEU A 322 -0.33 6.51 10.63
C LEU A 322 -0.01 7.97 10.89
N ALA A 323 1.23 8.36 10.62
CA ALA A 323 1.69 9.74 10.75
C ALA A 323 2.41 10.21 9.47
N PRO A 324 2.37 11.51 9.16
CA PRO A 324 3.18 12.09 8.08
C PRO A 324 4.67 11.81 8.25
N PRO A 325 5.44 11.66 7.16
CA PRO A 325 6.88 11.38 7.21
C PRO A 325 7.67 12.35 8.10
N GLU A 326 7.31 13.63 8.14
CA GLU A 326 8.02 14.67 8.91
C GLU A 326 7.85 14.47 10.42
N VAL A 327 6.66 14.06 10.87
CA VAL A 327 6.38 13.72 12.27
C VAL A 327 7.17 12.48 12.69
N ARG A 328 7.36 11.56 11.75
CA ARG A 328 8.10 10.32 11.96
C ARG A 328 9.60 10.50 12.00
N ALA A 329 10.16 11.32 11.13
CA ALA A 329 11.59 11.65 11.16
C ALA A 329 12.01 12.18 12.54
N ARG A 330 11.14 12.98 13.18
CA ARG A 330 11.36 13.50 14.55
C ARG A 330 11.27 12.43 15.64
N THR A 331 10.51 11.37 15.43
CA THR A 331 10.34 10.28 16.42
C THR A 331 11.27 9.09 16.16
N ALA A 332 11.90 8.99 14.98
CA ALA A 332 12.85 7.93 14.63
C ALA A 332 14.07 7.89 15.57
N GLY A 333 14.61 9.05 15.94
CA GLY A 333 15.74 9.16 16.88
C GLY A 333 15.43 8.69 18.31
N ILE A 334 14.15 8.65 18.71
CA ILE A 334 13.72 8.20 20.04
C ILE A 334 13.62 6.66 20.10
N VAL A 335 13.40 5.99 18.96
CA VAL A 335 13.25 4.53 18.88
C VAL A 335 14.62 3.83 18.91
N ALA A 336 15.64 4.42 18.27
CA ALA A 336 17.00 3.86 18.25
C ALA A 336 17.65 3.78 19.65
N LEU A 337 17.23 4.65 20.59
CA LEU A 337 17.73 4.68 21.98
C LEU A 337 17.09 3.63 22.91
N ARG A 338 16.05 2.91 22.46
CA ARG A 338 15.34 1.90 23.27
C ARG A 338 15.57 0.46 22.80
N THR A 339 16.38 0.26 21.78
CA THR A 339 16.80 -1.06 21.28
C THR A 339 18.25 -1.40 21.65
N ALA A 340 18.79 -0.77 22.70
CA ALA A 340 20.01 -1.20 23.36
C ALA A 340 19.68 -2.13 24.53
#